data_AF-A0A7Y0DAC2-F1
#
_entry.id   AF-A0A7Y0DAC2-F1
#
_cell.length_a   1.000
_cell.length_b   1.000
_cell.length_c   1.000
_cell.angle_alpha   90.00
_cell.angle_beta   90.00
_cell.angle_gamma   90.00
#
_symmetry.space_group_name_H-M   'P 1'
#
loop_
_entity.id
_entity.type
_entity.pdbx_description
1 polymer ?
#
loop_
_entity_poly.entity_id
_entity_poly.type
_entity_poly.pdbx_seq_one_letter_code
_entity_poly.pdbx_strand_id
1 'polypeptide(L)'
;MPIPDSGGKTRSIGTFPTKRAADDALAIERGSIVTGTWVDPDGGAVSLGDFAPTFIATNGYRERSRALNERLLAQWITTTQLLAVGASHHAIALGNRPLSSITAQNVRLWHTAVAAESRRRAAARHQRAATSPKAVNAAIRA
;
A
#
# COMPACT_ATOMS: atom_id res chain seq x y z
N MET A 1 13.72 9.30 21.34
CA MET A 1 13.23 8.81 20.04
C MET A 1 11.72 8.76 20.11
N PRO A 2 11.03 9.62 19.36
CA PRO A 2 9.60 9.79 19.54
C PRO A 2 8.79 8.95 18.53
N ILE A 3 7.50 8.71 18.80
CA ILE A 3 6.69 7.76 18.04
C ILE A 3 6.13 8.42 16.77
N PRO A 4 6.36 7.84 15.59
CA PRO A 4 5.76 8.34 14.37
C PRO A 4 4.23 8.15 14.42
N ASP A 5 3.47 9.20 14.11
CA ASP A 5 2.06 9.10 13.80
C ASP A 5 1.85 8.58 12.38
N SER A 6 0.60 8.30 12.03
CA SER A 6 0.27 7.86 10.67
C SER A 6 0.78 8.83 9.60
N GLY A 7 0.85 10.13 9.89
CA GLY A 7 1.34 11.18 8.99
C GLY A 7 2.87 11.31 8.89
N GLY A 8 3.65 10.42 9.52
CA GLY A 8 5.11 10.52 9.57
C GLY A 8 5.62 11.65 10.46
N LYS A 9 4.73 12.30 11.22
CA LYS A 9 5.07 13.29 12.24
C LYS A 9 5.20 12.60 13.58
N THR A 10 5.53 13.36 14.60
CA THR A 10 5.79 12.84 15.93
C THR A 10 4.59 13.07 16.84
N ARG A 11 4.07 12.04 17.51
CA ARG A 11 2.98 12.19 18.50
C ARG A 11 3.42 11.94 19.94
N SER A 12 2.71 12.58 20.87
CA SER A 12 2.79 12.27 22.30
C SER A 12 2.01 10.99 22.60
N ILE A 13 2.56 10.13 23.45
CA ILE A 13 1.87 8.92 23.97
C ILE A 13 0.98 9.21 25.19
N GLY A 14 0.86 10.48 25.58
CA GLY A 14 0.06 10.93 26.71
C GLY A 14 0.90 11.54 27.83
N THR A 15 0.21 11.93 28.91
CA THR A 15 0.83 12.48 30.12
C THR A 15 0.86 11.38 31.18
N PHE A 16 2.03 11.13 31.77
CA PHE A 16 2.22 10.07 32.75
C PHE A 16 2.55 10.67 34.12
N PRO A 17 2.07 10.05 35.22
CA PRO A 17 2.33 10.53 36.57
C PRO A 17 3.80 10.40 36.98
N THR A 18 4.57 9.51 36.34
CA THR A 18 6.01 9.32 36.60
C THR A 18 6.78 9.05 35.31
N LYS A 19 8.10 9.32 35.34
CA LYS A 19 9.01 8.97 34.26
C LYS A 19 9.01 7.46 33.95
N ARG A 20 9.00 6.62 34.99
CA ARG A 20 8.98 5.17 34.83
C ARG A 20 7.73 4.70 34.10
N ALA A 21 6.56 5.26 34.43
CA ALA A 21 5.32 4.94 33.73
C ALA A 21 5.37 5.36 32.25
N ALA A 22 6.02 6.48 31.93
CA ALA A 22 6.23 6.89 30.54
C ALA A 22 7.18 5.95 29.78
N ASP A 23 8.27 5.52 30.41
CA ASP A 23 9.25 4.60 29.82
C ASP A 23 8.64 3.21 29.57
N ASP A 24 7.85 2.70 30.52
CA ASP A 24 7.14 1.42 30.39
C ASP A 24 6.11 1.47 29.25
N ALA A 25 5.32 2.55 29.17
CA ALA A 25 4.37 2.75 28.07
C ALA A 25 5.06 2.86 26.70
N LEU A 26 6.19 3.58 26.64
CA LEU A 26 6.99 3.70 25.42
C LEU A 26 7.59 2.35 24.99
N ALA A 27 7.98 1.50 25.93
CA ALA A 27 8.50 0.16 25.64
C ALA A 27 7.41 -0.74 25.04
N ILE A 28 6.17 -0.68 25.55
CA ILE A 28 5.03 -1.43 25.01
C ILE A 28 4.74 -0.99 23.57
N GLU A 29 4.62 0.31 23.33
CA GLU A 29 4.37 0.85 21.99
C GLU A 29 5.47 0.44 20.99
N ARG A 30 6.75 0.50 21.39
CA ARG A 30 7.87 0.01 20.58
C ARG A 30 7.75 -1.48 20.28
N GLY A 31 7.38 -2.28 21.28
CA GLY A 31 7.12 -3.70 21.10
C GLY A 31 6.04 -3.94 20.04
N SER A 32 4.94 -3.20 20.11
CA SER A 32 3.86 -3.28 19.12
C SER A 32 4.31 -2.87 17.72
N ILE A 33 5.16 -1.83 17.60
CA ILE A 33 5.70 -1.39 16.30
C ILE A 33 6.60 -2.47 15.71
N VAL A 34 7.52 -3.03 16.50
CA VAL A 34 8.46 -4.07 16.05
C VAL A 34 7.72 -5.36 15.68
N THR A 35 6.67 -5.71 16.41
CA THR A 35 5.87 -6.92 16.16
C THR A 35 4.79 -6.71 15.10
N GLY A 36 4.60 -5.47 14.62
CA GLY A 36 3.61 -5.12 13.61
C GLY A 36 2.16 -5.20 14.10
N THR A 37 1.94 -5.19 15.41
CA THR A 37 0.61 -5.12 16.04
C THR A 37 0.19 -3.69 16.36
N TRP A 38 1.09 -2.73 16.15
CA TRP A 38 0.82 -1.32 16.38
C TRP A 38 -0.18 -0.75 15.39
N VAL A 39 -1.17 -0.04 15.93
CA VAL A 39 -2.23 0.63 15.20
C VAL A 39 -2.33 2.04 15.77
N ASP A 40 -2.37 3.05 14.90
CA ASP A 40 -2.68 4.41 15.33
C ASP A 40 -4.09 4.44 15.92
N PRO A 41 -4.27 4.76 17.21
CA PRO A 41 -5.59 4.75 17.85
C PRO A 41 -6.53 5.83 17.29
N ASP A 42 -5.99 6.93 16.74
CA ASP A 42 -6.79 8.03 16.19
C ASP A 42 -7.17 7.77 14.72
N GLY A 43 -6.35 7.00 13.99
CA GLY A 43 -6.51 6.74 12.56
C GLY A 43 -6.87 5.30 12.18
N GLY A 44 -6.82 4.34 13.12
CA GLY A 44 -6.88 2.91 12.84
C GLY A 44 -8.19 2.44 12.19
N ALA A 45 -9.29 3.16 12.40
CA ALA A 45 -10.58 2.85 11.79
C ALA A 45 -10.71 3.35 10.33
N VAL A 46 -9.87 4.30 9.92
CA VAL A 46 -9.89 4.85 8.56
C VAL A 46 -9.37 3.79 7.58
N SER A 47 -10.01 3.69 6.41
CA SER A 47 -9.55 2.77 5.37
C SER A 47 -8.20 3.22 4.81
N LEU A 48 -7.37 2.28 4.35
CA LEU A 48 -6.12 2.64 3.67
C LEU A 48 -6.36 3.54 2.45
N GLY A 49 -7.45 3.31 1.72
CA GLY A 49 -7.83 4.07 0.54
C GLY A 49 -8.18 5.53 0.84
N ASP A 50 -8.75 5.81 2.01
CA ASP A 50 -9.08 7.18 2.44
C ASP A 50 -7.89 7.87 3.13
N PHE A 51 -7.08 7.09 3.83
CA PHE A 51 -5.91 7.59 4.53
C PHE A 51 -4.77 8.00 3.56
N ALA A 52 -4.48 7.16 2.57
CA ALA A 52 -3.30 7.33 1.71
C ALA A 52 -3.29 8.63 0.87
N PRO A 53 -4.42 9.15 0.33
CA PRO A 53 -4.45 10.45 -0.35
C PRO A 53 -3.99 11.59 0.57
N THR A 54 -4.50 11.63 1.80
CA THR A 54 -4.12 12.63 2.81
C THR A 54 -2.63 12.53 3.12
N PHE A 55 -2.14 11.31 3.34
CA PHE A 55 -0.72 11.07 3.56
C PHE A 55 0.14 11.59 2.41
N ILE A 56 -0.20 11.28 1.15
CA ILE A 56 0.53 11.74 -0.03
C ILE A 56 0.54 13.27 -0.12
N ALA A 57 -0.58 13.92 0.20
CA ALA A 57 -0.68 15.37 0.18
C ALA A 57 0.19 16.05 1.26
N THR A 58 0.30 15.44 2.45
CA THR A 58 1.00 16.04 3.60
C THR A 58 2.48 15.64 3.73
N ASN A 59 2.92 14.57 3.09
CA ASN A 59 4.27 13.99 3.29
C ASN A 59 5.41 14.73 2.54
N GLY A 60 5.17 15.96 2.07
CA GLY A 60 6.22 16.83 1.51
C GLY A 60 6.85 16.35 0.20
N TYR A 61 6.14 15.54 -0.60
CA TYR A 61 6.66 15.09 -1.90
C TYR A 61 6.83 16.24 -2.88
N ARG A 62 7.90 16.17 -3.70
CA ARG A 62 8.00 16.97 -4.93
C ARG A 62 6.84 16.65 -5.87
N GLU A 63 6.39 17.63 -6.64
CA GLU A 63 5.21 17.54 -7.54
C GLU A 63 5.17 16.23 -8.36
N ARG A 64 6.27 15.91 -9.07
CA ARG A 64 6.38 14.69 -9.88
C ARG A 64 6.24 13.41 -9.06
N SER A 65 6.82 13.38 -7.87
CA SER A 65 6.72 12.23 -6.96
C SER A 65 5.32 12.11 -6.40
N ARG A 66 4.66 13.23 -6.08
CA ARG A 66 3.26 13.25 -5.64
C ARG A 66 2.35 12.63 -6.70
N ALA A 67 2.40 13.13 -7.94
CA ALA A 67 1.61 12.62 -9.05
C ALA A 67 1.86 11.13 -9.33
N LEU A 68 3.12 10.68 -9.23
CA LEU A 68 3.44 9.26 -9.36
C LEU A 68 2.78 8.42 -8.25
N ASN A 69 2.89 8.86 -6.99
CA ASN A 69 2.29 8.14 -5.86
C ASN A 69 0.77 8.11 -5.94
N GLU A 70 0.12 9.21 -6.32
CA GLU A 70 -1.33 9.28 -6.55
C GLU A 70 -1.76 8.26 -7.61
N ARG A 71 -1.01 8.18 -8.72
CA ARG A 71 -1.28 7.20 -9.77
C ARG A 71 -1.12 5.76 -9.27
N LEU A 72 -0.05 5.48 -8.52
CA LEU A 72 0.21 4.13 -7.99
C LEU A 72 -0.85 3.73 -6.95
N LEU A 73 -1.27 4.66 -6.09
CA LEU A 73 -2.38 4.49 -5.14
C LEU A 73 -3.67 4.11 -5.89
N ALA A 74 -4.06 4.91 -6.89
CA ALA A 74 -5.25 4.64 -7.70
C ALA A 74 -5.17 3.26 -8.40
N GLN A 75 -4.01 2.94 -8.96
CA GLN A 75 -3.83 1.75 -9.78
C GLN A 75 -3.81 0.46 -8.95
N TRP A 76 -3.23 0.48 -7.75
CA TRP A 76 -2.88 -0.75 -7.04
C TRP A 76 -3.53 -0.90 -5.68
N ILE A 77 -3.88 0.20 -5.01
CA ILE A 77 -4.39 0.15 -3.64
C ILE A 77 -5.91 0.34 -3.61
N THR A 78 -6.43 1.37 -4.28
CA THR A 78 -7.89 1.62 -4.33
C THR A 78 -8.61 0.68 -5.30
N THR A 79 -7.89 0.12 -6.26
CA THR A 79 -8.42 -0.89 -7.17
C THR A 79 -8.38 -2.28 -6.52
N THR A 80 -9.52 -2.99 -6.49
CA THR A 80 -9.59 -4.40 -6.10
C THR A 80 -8.75 -5.27 -7.03
N GLN A 81 -7.75 -5.95 -6.47
CA GLN A 81 -6.90 -6.86 -7.23
C GLN A 81 -7.51 -8.26 -7.23
N LEU A 82 -7.25 -9.03 -8.28
CA LEU A 82 -7.67 -10.43 -8.37
C LEU A 82 -6.46 -11.34 -8.29
N LEU A 83 -6.50 -12.30 -7.36
CA LEU A 83 -5.50 -13.36 -7.24
C LEU A 83 -6.09 -14.67 -7.74
N ALA A 84 -5.52 -15.23 -8.80
CA ALA A 84 -5.87 -16.56 -9.28
C ALA A 84 -5.24 -17.63 -8.38
N VAL A 85 -6.04 -18.59 -7.91
CA VAL A 85 -5.61 -19.77 -7.16
C VAL A 85 -6.29 -20.99 -7.81
N GLY A 86 -5.52 -21.74 -8.61
CA GLY A 86 -6.09 -22.76 -9.50
C GLY A 86 -7.04 -22.14 -10.51
N ALA A 87 -8.28 -22.66 -10.58
CA ALA A 87 -9.35 -22.12 -11.42
C ALA A 87 -10.11 -20.94 -10.79
N SER A 88 -9.91 -20.68 -9.50
CA SER A 88 -10.66 -19.67 -8.74
C SER A 88 -9.95 -18.32 -8.73
N HIS A 89 -10.73 -17.24 -8.62
CA HIS A 89 -10.21 -15.88 -8.45
C HIS A 89 -10.67 -15.31 -7.11
N HIS A 90 -9.73 -14.77 -6.35
CA HIS A 90 -9.96 -14.14 -5.05
C HIS A 90 -9.79 -12.64 -5.15
N ALA A 91 -10.81 -11.89 -4.73
CA ALA A 91 -10.75 -10.44 -4.66
C ALA A 91 -9.96 -9.96 -3.43
N ILE A 92 -8.96 -9.11 -3.67
CA ILE A 92 -8.12 -8.48 -2.66
C ILE A 92 -8.32 -6.97 -2.74
N ALA A 93 -9.24 -6.45 -1.91
CA ALA A 93 -9.51 -5.02 -1.76
C ALA A 93 -8.71 -4.46 -0.59
N LEU A 94 -7.40 -4.23 -0.77
CA LEU A 94 -6.53 -3.72 0.30
C LEU A 94 -6.90 -2.30 0.73
N GLY A 95 -7.26 -1.42 -0.22
CA GLY A 95 -7.69 -0.06 0.06
C GLY A 95 -8.92 0.05 0.96
N ASN A 96 -9.86 -0.91 0.88
CA ASN A 96 -11.08 -0.89 1.67
C ASN A 96 -10.88 -1.37 3.12
N ARG A 97 -9.67 -1.83 3.48
CA ARG A 97 -9.39 -2.32 4.83
C ARG A 97 -9.06 -1.15 5.76
N PRO A 98 -9.64 -1.11 6.97
CA PRO A 98 -9.17 -0.23 8.03
C PRO A 98 -7.68 -0.44 8.29
N LEU A 99 -6.91 0.62 8.50
CA LEU A 99 -5.48 0.55 8.80
C LEU A 99 -5.17 -0.43 9.95
N SER A 100 -6.02 -0.40 10.99
CA SER A 100 -5.95 -1.30 12.15
C SER A 100 -6.04 -2.79 11.83
N SER A 101 -6.68 -3.14 10.71
CA SER A 101 -6.94 -4.52 10.30
C SER A 101 -5.92 -5.05 9.29
N ILE A 102 -5.00 -4.20 8.82
CA ILE A 102 -4.03 -4.58 7.81
C ILE A 102 -2.91 -5.37 8.47
N THR A 103 -2.85 -6.66 8.13
CA THR A 103 -1.78 -7.56 8.56
C THR A 103 -0.72 -7.70 7.48
N ALA A 104 0.47 -8.16 7.86
CA ALA A 104 1.51 -8.54 6.90
C ALA A 104 1.03 -9.61 5.90
N GLN A 105 0.13 -10.50 6.30
CA GLN A 105 -0.46 -11.48 5.39
C GLN A 105 -1.34 -10.80 4.32
N ASN A 106 -2.12 -9.77 4.68
CA ASN A 106 -2.90 -9.01 3.70
C ASN A 106 -2.00 -8.35 2.67
N VAL A 107 -0.90 -7.73 3.12
CA VAL A 107 0.08 -7.10 2.24
C VAL A 107 0.74 -8.12 1.31
N ARG A 108 1.12 -9.31 1.82
CA ARG A 108 1.69 -10.38 0.98
C ARG A 108 0.71 -10.86 -0.09
N LEU A 109 -0.55 -11.12 0.27
CA LEU A 109 -1.57 -11.55 -0.69
C LEU A 109 -1.83 -10.49 -1.76
N TRP A 110 -1.95 -9.23 -1.35
CA TRP A 110 -2.07 -8.10 -2.26
C TRP A 110 -0.87 -7.99 -3.20
N HIS A 111 0.35 -8.07 -2.66
CA HIS A 111 1.58 -7.99 -3.46
C HIS A 111 1.64 -9.12 -4.51
N THR A 112 1.27 -10.35 -4.14
CA THR A 112 1.19 -11.47 -5.08
C THR A 112 0.17 -11.19 -6.20
N ALA A 113 -1.00 -10.63 -5.87
CA ALA A 113 -2.01 -10.25 -6.86
C ALA A 113 -1.50 -9.16 -7.82
N VAL A 114 -0.88 -8.10 -7.28
CA VAL A 114 -0.27 -7.02 -8.08
C VAL A 114 0.84 -7.54 -8.98
N ALA A 115 1.68 -8.44 -8.49
CA ALA A 115 2.75 -9.04 -9.28
C ALA A 115 2.21 -9.89 -10.44
N ALA A 116 1.17 -10.71 -10.19
CA ALA A 116 0.50 -11.48 -11.23
C ALA A 116 -0.15 -10.57 -12.28
N GLU A 117 -0.88 -9.54 -11.85
CA GLU A 117 -1.52 -8.58 -12.74
C GLU A 117 -0.50 -7.78 -13.56
N SER A 118 0.62 -7.38 -12.95
CA SER A 118 1.71 -6.68 -13.64
C SER A 118 2.31 -7.55 -14.75
N ARG A 119 2.54 -8.84 -14.49
CA ARG A 119 3.00 -9.79 -15.52
C ARG A 119 1.96 -9.95 -16.63
N ARG A 120 0.68 -10.07 -16.30
CA ARG A 120 -0.42 -10.13 -17.28
C ARG A 120 -0.44 -8.90 -18.18
N ARG A 121 -0.37 -7.69 -17.60
CA ARG A 121 -0.32 -6.42 -18.34
C ARG A 121 0.90 -6.32 -19.25
N ALA A 122 2.06 -6.81 -18.79
CA ALA A 122 3.27 -6.85 -19.59
C ALA A 122 3.13 -7.79 -20.80
N ALA A 123 2.67 -9.02 -20.59
CA ALA A 123 2.41 -9.98 -21.65
C ALA A 123 1.41 -9.44 -22.68
N ALA A 124 0.31 -8.85 -22.23
CA ALA A 124 -0.68 -8.22 -23.11
C ALA A 124 -0.12 -7.02 -23.89
N ARG A 125 0.88 -6.31 -23.36
CA ARG A 125 1.57 -5.25 -24.09
C ARG A 125 2.48 -5.82 -25.18
N HIS A 126 3.23 -6.88 -24.87
CA HIS A 126 4.08 -7.57 -25.85
C HIS A 126 3.24 -8.15 -27.00
N GLN A 127 2.12 -8.79 -26.69
CA GLN A 127 1.19 -9.31 -27.70
C GLN A 127 0.67 -8.18 -28.61
N ARG A 128 0.21 -7.07 -28.04
CA ARG A 128 -0.26 -5.90 -28.82
C ARG A 128 0.84 -5.30 -29.71
N ALA A 129 2.08 -5.27 -29.24
CA ALA A 129 3.20 -4.80 -30.03
C ALA A 129 3.49 -5.74 -31.22
N ALA A 130 3.45 -7.06 -30.99
CA ALA A 130 3.64 -8.08 -32.03
C ALA A 130 2.54 -8.06 -33.09
N THR A 131 1.29 -7.79 -32.71
CA THR A 131 0.15 -7.70 -33.63
C THR A 131 -0.05 -6.30 -34.21
N SER A 132 0.86 -5.36 -33.95
CA SER A 132 0.71 -4.00 -34.46
C SER A 132 0.88 -3.97 -35.99
N PRO A 133 0.07 -3.18 -36.73
CA PRO A 133 0.13 -3.13 -38.20
C PRO A 133 1.53 -2.82 -38.74
N LYS A 134 2.32 -2.05 -37.98
CA LYS A 134 3.72 -1.74 -38.32
C LYS A 134 4.62 -2.98 -38.32
N ALA A 135 4.46 -3.88 -37.35
CA ALA A 135 5.24 -5.12 -37.26
C ALA A 135 4.76 -6.15 -38.30
N VAL A 136 3.45 -6.29 -38.47
CA VAL A 136 2.84 -7.18 -39.47
C VAL A 136 3.24 -6.76 -40.90
N ASN A 137 3.18 -5.48 -41.21
CA ASN A 137 3.59 -4.96 -42.53
C ASN A 137 5.10 -5.07 -42.77
N ALA A 138 5.93 -5.06 -41.73
CA ALA A 138 7.36 -5.30 -41.86
C ALA A 138 7.67 -6.77 -42.17
N ALA A 139 6.94 -7.70 -41.55
CA ALA A 139 7.09 -9.13 -41.80
C ALA A 139 6.62 -9.56 -43.20
N ILE A 140 5.61 -8.90 -43.76
CA ILE A 140 5.11 -9.17 -45.13
C ILE A 140 6.08 -8.67 -46.21
N ARG A 141 6.98 -7.72 -45.88
CA ARG A 141 7.93 -7.11 -46.83
C ARG A 141 9.30 -7.78 -46.86
N ALA A 142 9.55 -8.76 -45.99
CA ALA A 142 10.78 -9.55 -45.94
C ALA A 142 10.58 -10.88 -46.66
#